data_AF-A0A437UN92-F1
#
_entry.id   AF-A0A437UN92-F1
#
_cell.length_a   1.000
_cell.length_b   1.000
_cell.length_c   1.000
_cell.angle_alpha   90.00
_cell.angle_beta   90.00
_cell.angle_gamma   90.00
#
_symmetry.space_group_name_H-M   'P 1'
#
loop_
_entity.id
_entity.type
_entity.pdbx_description
1 polymer ?
#
loop_
_entity_poly.entity_id
_entity_poly.type
_entity_poly.pdbx_seq_one_letter_code
_entity_poly.pdbx_strand_id
1 'polypeptide(L)'
;MFDIQEEITTPVKFWGKILFFDGVATLIFFNYATQITEMAYRPFQVPSLIFLVGMYLFWIFPSKHNQRKRHYHRLIYVLSRNKKTYLSMEFYSFQQEETLDETLESEKELALFDFEEEELEL
;
A
#
# COMPACT_ATOMS: atom_id res chain seq x y z
N MET A 1 18.88 10.15 -25.47
CA MET A 1 17.65 9.66 -24.83
C MET A 1 16.51 10.07 -25.74
N PHE A 2 15.90 9.11 -26.43
CA PHE A 2 14.76 9.40 -27.31
C PHE A 2 13.53 9.61 -26.45
N ASP A 3 12.83 10.71 -26.66
CA ASP A 3 11.53 11.00 -26.06
C ASP A 3 10.52 10.10 -26.78
N ILE A 4 10.37 8.88 -26.29
CA ILE A 4 9.37 7.94 -26.79
C ILE A 4 8.04 8.56 -26.36
N GLN A 5 7.34 9.16 -27.32
CA GLN A 5 6.00 9.70 -27.12
C GLN A 5 5.13 8.57 -26.56
N GLU A 6 4.79 8.65 -25.27
CA GLU A 6 3.87 7.69 -24.65
C GLU A 6 2.59 7.67 -25.49
N GLU A 7 2.35 6.56 -26.17
CA GLU A 7 1.16 6.41 -26.98
C GLU A 7 -0.06 6.72 -26.13
N ILE A 8 -0.86 7.69 -26.58
CA ILE A 8 -2.13 8.05 -25.95
C ILE A 8 -3.08 6.87 -26.19
N THR A 9 -2.95 5.83 -25.36
CA THR A 9 -3.88 4.70 -25.26
C THR A 9 -5.18 5.26 -24.71
N THR A 10 -5.96 5.87 -25.60
CA THR A 10 -7.25 6.45 -25.25
C THR A 10 -8.19 5.29 -24.98
N PRO A 11 -8.67 5.10 -23.74
CA PRO A 11 -9.51 3.95 -23.43
C PRO A 11 -10.83 4.09 -24.19
N VAL A 12 -11.27 3.01 -24.84
CA VAL A 12 -12.49 2.97 -25.65
C VAL A 12 -13.70 3.26 -24.75
N LYS A 13 -14.39 4.36 -25.03
CA LYS A 13 -15.60 4.79 -24.32
C LYS A 13 -16.80 4.18 -25.01
N PHE A 14 -17.65 3.48 -24.26
CA PHE A 14 -18.84 2.83 -24.80
C PHE A 14 -20.03 3.80 -24.86
N TRP A 15 -20.20 4.61 -23.81
CA TRP A 15 -21.17 5.70 -23.78
C TRP A 15 -20.82 6.70 -22.66
N GLY A 16 -20.68 7.98 -23.00
CA GLY A 16 -20.36 9.03 -22.03
C GLY A 16 -19.04 8.81 -21.29
N LYS A 17 -19.10 8.60 -19.97
CA LYS A 17 -17.94 8.39 -19.08
C LYS A 17 -17.65 6.92 -18.78
N ILE A 18 -18.43 5.98 -19.33
CA ILE A 18 -18.31 4.53 -19.09
C ILE A 18 -17.33 3.95 -20.12
N LEU A 19 -16.30 3.27 -19.61
CA LEU A 19 -15.26 2.61 -20.38
C LEU A 19 -15.70 1.19 -20.72
N PHE A 20 -15.22 0.63 -21.84
CA PHE A 20 -15.48 -0.78 -22.18
C PHE A 20 -15.09 -1.75 -21.04
N PHE A 21 -13.97 -1.46 -20.38
CA PHE A 21 -13.51 -2.19 -19.20
C PHE A 21 -14.54 -2.23 -18.06
N ASP A 22 -15.38 -1.20 -17.92
CA ASP A 22 -16.43 -1.20 -16.90
C ASP A 22 -17.53 -2.18 -17.24
N GLY A 23 -17.90 -2.32 -18.51
CA GLY A 23 -18.90 -3.29 -18.95
C GLY A 23 -18.45 -4.72 -18.63
N VAL A 24 -17.19 -5.04 -18.97
CA VAL A 24 -16.58 -6.34 -18.63
C VAL A 24 -16.50 -6.53 -17.11
N ALA A 25 -16.06 -5.51 -16.37
CA ALA A 25 -16.01 -5.55 -14.91
C ALA A 25 -17.40 -5.75 -14.28
N THR A 26 -18.46 -5.22 -14.89
CA THR A 26 -19.85 -5.38 -14.42
C THR A 26 -20.30 -6.83 -14.54
N LEU A 27 -20.01 -7.48 -15.67
CA LEU A 27 -20.35 -8.88 -15.89
C LEU A 27 -19.62 -9.81 -14.93
N ILE A 28 -18.32 -9.56 -14.73
CA ILE A 28 -17.50 -10.31 -13.77
C ILE A 28 -18.03 -10.09 -12.36
N PHE A 29 -18.29 -8.83 -11.98
CA PHE A 29 -18.80 -8.49 -10.66
C PHE A 29 -20.14 -9.17 -10.36
N PHE A 30 -21.10 -9.15 -11.29
CA PHE A 30 -22.39 -9.80 -11.07
C PHE A 30 -22.24 -11.31 -10.85
N ASN A 31 -21.38 -11.99 -11.63
CA ASN A 31 -21.10 -13.42 -11.43
C ASN A 31 -20.52 -13.71 -10.04
N TYR A 32 -19.56 -12.90 -9.59
CA TYR A 32 -18.98 -13.08 -8.25
C TYR A 32 -19.97 -12.70 -7.15
N ALA A 33 -20.76 -11.65 -7.34
CA ALA A 33 -21.72 -11.18 -6.36
C ALA A 33 -22.78 -12.25 -6.09
N THR A 34 -23.30 -12.91 -7.12
CA THR A 34 -24.28 -14.00 -6.98
C THR A 34 -23.69 -15.20 -6.24
N GLN A 35 -22.47 -15.60 -6.57
CA GLN A 35 -21.79 -16.71 -5.87
C GLN A 35 -21.57 -16.40 -4.38
N ILE A 36 -21.12 -15.18 -4.06
CA ILE A 36 -20.89 -14.75 -2.67
C ILE A 36 -22.22 -14.67 -1.90
N THR A 37 -23.29 -14.21 -2.54
CA THR A 37 -24.61 -14.14 -1.90
C THR A 37 -25.20 -15.53 -1.67
N GLU A 38 -25.01 -16.48 -2.57
CA GLU A 38 -25.44 -17.87 -2.36
C GLU A 38 -24.73 -18.54 -1.18
N MET A 39 -23.44 -18.23 -0.97
CA MET A 39 -22.67 -18.70 0.17
C MET A 39 -23.08 -18.04 1.51
N ALA A 40 -23.78 -16.91 1.47
CA ALA A 40 -24.22 -16.21 2.67
C ALA A 40 -25.42 -16.92 3.33
N TYR A 41 -25.52 -16.78 4.66
CA TYR A 41 -26.66 -17.28 5.42
C TYR A 41 -27.98 -16.73 4.85
N ARG A 42 -28.97 -17.60 4.60
CA ARG A 42 -30.24 -17.29 3.89
C ARG A 42 -30.86 -15.92 4.20
N PRO A 43 -31.09 -15.53 5.47
CA PRO A 43 -31.70 -14.22 5.76
C PRO A 43 -30.79 -13.03 5.45
N PHE A 44 -29.47 -13.24 5.35
CA PHE A 44 -28.50 -12.21 4.98
C PHE A 44 -28.24 -12.12 3.47
N GLN A 45 -28.84 -12.99 2.64
CA GLN A 45 -28.63 -12.96 1.19
C GLN A 45 -29.13 -11.65 0.57
N VAL A 46 -30.34 -11.19 0.92
CA VAL A 46 -30.87 -9.93 0.39
C VAL A 46 -30.07 -8.71 0.86
N PRO A 47 -29.76 -8.54 2.17
CA PRO A 47 -28.89 -7.45 2.63
C PRO A 47 -27.50 -7.46 2.00
N SER A 48 -26.87 -8.63 1.87
CA SER A 48 -25.53 -8.74 1.29
C SER A 48 -25.52 -8.42 -0.20
N LEU A 49 -26.57 -8.78 -0.95
CA LEU A 49 -26.70 -8.39 -2.34
C LEU A 49 -26.79 -6.87 -2.51
N ILE A 50 -27.63 -6.20 -1.71
CA ILE A 50 -27.79 -4.75 -1.72
C ILE A 50 -26.45 -4.07 -1.39
N PHE A 51 -25.75 -4.58 -0.36
CA PHE A 51 -24.44 -4.06 0.03
C PHE A 51 -23.41 -4.21 -1.10
N LEU A 52 -23.33 -5.39 -1.71
CA LEU A 52 -22.39 -5.67 -2.81
C LEU A 52 -22.65 -4.74 -4.00
N VAL A 53 -23.92 -4.58 -4.41
CA VAL A 53 -24.28 -3.67 -5.52
C VAL A 53 -23.95 -2.22 -5.17
N GLY A 54 -24.26 -1.77 -3.95
CA GLY A 54 -23.92 -0.42 -3.49
C GLY A 54 -22.42 -0.16 -3.47
N MET A 55 -21.65 -1.14 -3.00
CA MET A 55 -20.19 -1.12 -3.00
C MET A 55 -19.65 -1.03 -4.43
N TYR A 56 -20.16 -1.84 -5.35
CA TYR A 56 -19.75 -1.84 -6.75
C TYR A 56 -19.97 -0.48 -7.43
N LEU A 57 -21.16 0.08 -7.25
CA LEU A 57 -21.49 1.41 -7.76
C LEU A 57 -20.52 2.46 -7.23
N PHE A 58 -20.25 2.46 -5.91
CA PHE A 58 -19.28 3.37 -5.29
C PHE A 58 -17.90 3.29 -5.96
N TRP A 59 -17.42 2.09 -6.29
CA TRP A 59 -16.10 1.91 -6.91
C TRP A 59 -16.00 2.42 -8.34
N ILE A 60 -17.08 2.29 -9.12
CA ILE A 60 -17.14 2.70 -10.54
C ILE A 60 -17.28 4.22 -10.67
N PHE A 61 -18.06 4.84 -9.79
CA PHE A 61 -18.36 6.26 -9.90
C PHE A 61 -17.05 7.08 -9.91
N PRO A 62 -16.95 8.09 -10.81
CA PRO A 62 -15.78 8.96 -10.84
C PRO A 62 -15.71 9.76 -9.54
N SER A 63 -14.50 9.94 -9.02
CA SER A 63 -14.32 10.74 -7.83
C SER A 63 -14.69 12.20 -8.12
N LYS A 64 -15.50 12.82 -7.26
CA LYS A 64 -15.84 14.25 -7.35
C LYS A 64 -14.60 15.15 -7.29
N HIS A 65 -13.58 14.70 -6.56
CA HIS A 65 -12.35 15.47 -6.33
C HIS A 65 -11.32 15.30 -7.47
N ASN A 66 -11.33 14.16 -8.17
CA ASN A 66 -10.40 13.90 -9.27
C ASN A 66 -11.14 13.27 -10.47
N GLN A 67 -11.56 14.11 -11.41
CA GLN A 67 -12.44 13.72 -12.51
C GLN A 67 -11.85 12.66 -13.46
N ARG A 68 -10.53 12.47 -13.45
CA ARG A 68 -9.84 11.45 -14.27
C ARG A 68 -9.64 10.13 -13.53
N LYS A 69 -9.85 10.07 -12.21
CA LYS A 69 -9.62 8.87 -11.38
C LYS A 69 -10.91 8.39 -10.74
N ARG A 70 -11.09 7.08 -10.75
CA ARG A 70 -12.21 6.40 -10.07
C ARG A 70 -11.76 5.91 -8.71
N HIS A 71 -12.72 5.61 -7.84
CA HIS A 71 -12.40 5.15 -6.49
C HIS A 71 -11.52 3.90 -6.50
N TYR A 72 -11.69 2.98 -7.45
CA TYR A 72 -10.90 1.74 -7.50
C TYR A 72 -9.40 1.97 -7.74
N HIS A 73 -9.02 3.07 -8.41
CA HIS A 73 -7.61 3.38 -8.63
C HIS A 73 -6.87 3.61 -7.31
N ARG A 74 -7.56 4.17 -6.31
CA ARG A 74 -7.00 4.34 -4.97
C ARG A 74 -6.77 3.00 -4.28
N LEU A 75 -7.70 2.05 -4.44
CA LEU A 75 -7.57 0.70 -3.89
C LEU A 75 -6.36 -0.01 -4.50
N ILE A 76 -6.24 0.01 -5.82
CA ILE A 76 -5.09 -0.58 -6.53
C ILE A 76 -3.79 0.07 -6.05
N TYR A 77 -3.74 1.39 -5.94
CA TYR A 77 -2.56 2.09 -5.42
C TYR A 77 -2.20 1.66 -4.00
N VAL A 78 -3.19 1.47 -3.12
CA VAL A 78 -2.96 1.04 -1.74
C VAL A 78 -2.48 -0.42 -1.68
N LEU A 79 -3.05 -1.30 -2.49
CA LEU A 79 -2.69 -2.72 -2.53
C LEU A 79 -1.32 -2.96 -3.17
N SER A 80 -1.03 -2.24 -4.26
CA SER A 80 0.23 -2.35 -5.00
C SER A 80 1.34 -1.45 -4.43
N ARG A 81 1.08 -0.71 -3.35
CA ARG A 81 2.12 0.10 -2.71
C ARG A 81 3.19 -0.82 -2.14
N ASN A 82 4.42 -0.68 -2.63
CA ASN A 82 5.58 -1.29 -1.99
C ASN A 82 5.64 -0.83 -0.53
N LYS A 83 5.41 -1.75 0.41
CA LYS A 83 5.64 -1.54 1.84
C LYS A 83 7.14 -1.54 2.07
N LYS A 84 7.83 -0.49 1.64
CA LYS A 84 9.14 -0.18 2.21
C LYS A 84 8.87 0.32 3.62
N THR A 85 8.91 -0.59 4.58
CA THR A 85 9.08 -0.24 5.98
C THR A 85 10.40 0.52 6.05
N TYR A 86 10.35 1.82 6.27
CA TYR A 86 11.55 2.60 6.59
C TYR A 86 12.15 1.93 7.84
N LEU A 87 13.37 1.39 7.70
CA LEU A 87 14.14 0.64 8.70
C LEU A 87 13.36 0.13 9.91
N SER A 88 13.09 -1.18 9.96
CA SER A 88 12.87 -1.83 11.26
C SER A 88 14.17 -1.75 12.04
N MET A 89 14.38 -0.68 12.81
CA MET A 89 15.30 -0.76 13.94
C MET A 89 14.75 -1.83 14.88
N GLU A 90 15.59 -2.77 15.28
CA GLU A 90 15.22 -3.72 16.34
C GLU A 90 14.84 -2.90 17.58
N PHE A 91 13.71 -3.24 18.19
CA PHE A 91 13.30 -2.62 19.44
C PHE A 91 14.19 -3.16 20.55
N TYR A 92 15.21 -2.38 20.91
CA TYR A 92 15.98 -2.59 22.12
C TYR A 92 15.12 -2.13 23.30
N SER A 93 14.97 -2.97 24.32
CA SER A 93 14.33 -2.54 25.57
C SER A 93 15.24 -1.50 26.26
N PHE A 94 14.67 -0.61 27.06
CA PHE A 94 15.41 0.47 27.75
C PHE A 94 16.68 -0.02 28.48
N GLN A 95 16.62 -1.22 29.05
CA GLN A 95 17.72 -1.86 29.76
C GLN A 95 18.85 -2.37 28.83
N GLN A 96 18.49 -2.69 27.59
CA GLN A 96 19.41 -3.07 26.53
C GLN A 96 20.05 -1.83 25.87
N GLU A 97 19.35 -0.69 25.86
CA GLU A 97 19.87 0.61 25.42
C GLU A 97 20.92 1.15 26.40
N GLU A 98 20.65 1.08 27.71
CA GLU A 98 21.61 1.48 28.77
C GLU A 98 22.91 0.66 28.73
N THR A 99 22.81 -0.66 28.54
CA THR A 99 24.01 -1.52 28.40
C THR A 99 24.76 -1.30 27.10
N LEU A 100 24.08 -0.98 26.00
CA LEU A 100 24.72 -0.61 24.73
C LEU A 100 25.49 0.72 24.85
N ASP A 101 24.88 1.73 25.48
CA ASP A 101 25.54 3.02 25.71
C ASP A 101 26.77 2.87 26.63
N GLU A 102 26.67 2.09 27.71
CA GLU A 102 27.82 1.77 28.57
C GLU A 102 28.95 1.05 27.82
N THR A 103 28.62 0.10 26.92
CA THR A 103 29.64 -0.57 26.10
C THR A 103 30.32 0.37 25.10
N LEU A 104 29.57 1.28 24.49
CA LEU A 104 30.10 2.27 23.54
C LEU A 104 30.96 3.32 24.22
N GLU A 105 30.65 3.69 25.47
CA GLU A 105 31.50 4.56 26.29
C GLU A 105 32.79 3.84 26.69
N SER A 106 32.71 2.58 27.12
CA SER A 106 33.90 1.77 27.47
C SER A 106 34.85 1.57 26.29
N GLU A 107 34.34 1.29 25.08
CA GLU A 107 35.19 1.15 23.89
C GLU A 107 35.90 2.46 23.52
N LYS A 108 35.23 3.61 23.69
CA LYS A 108 35.84 4.92 23.43
C LYS A 108 36.90 5.27 24.46
N GLU A 109 36.67 4.94 25.74
CA GLU A 109 37.67 5.14 26.79
C GLU A 109 38.90 4.26 26.56
N LEU A 110 38.71 2.97 26.23
CA LEU A 110 39.80 2.06 25.86
C LEU A 110 40.62 2.57 24.68
N ALA A 111 39.95 3.06 23.63
CA ALA A 111 40.64 3.67 22.49
C ALA A 111 41.46 4.91 22.91
N LEU A 112 40.96 5.72 23.83
CA LEU A 112 41.67 6.90 24.33
C LEU A 112 42.94 6.53 25.11
N PHE A 113 42.88 5.47 25.92
CA PHE A 113 44.05 4.96 26.66
C PHE A 113 45.13 4.41 25.72
N ASP A 114 44.75 3.67 24.67
CA ASP A 114 45.71 3.18 23.65
C ASP A 114 46.43 4.34 22.94
N PHE A 115 45.73 5.45 22.68
CA PHE A 115 46.35 6.65 22.09
C PHE A 115 47.31 7.37 23.05
N GLU A 116 47.04 7.36 24.36
CA GLU A 116 47.85 8.05 25.36
C GLU A 116 49.15 7.29 25.69
N GLU A 117 49.13 5.95 25.65
CA GLU A 117 50.36 5.12 25.75
C GLU A 117 51.28 5.32 24.53
N GLU A 118 50.72 5.45 23.32
CA GLU A 118 51.50 5.62 22.08
C GLU A 118 52.26 6.97 22.01
N GLU A 119 51.73 8.04 22.64
CA GLU A 119 52.43 9.34 22.75
C GLU A 119 53.53 9.37 23.82
N LEU A 120 53.47 8.50 24.85
CA LEU A 120 54.47 8.45 25.94
C LEU A 120 55.71 7.60 25.62
N GLU A 121 55.66 6.76 24.60
CA GLU A 121 56.79 5.94 24.14
C GLU A 121 57.69 6.61 23.07
N LEU A 122 57.46 7.89 22.74
CA LEU A 122 58.27 8.72 21.81
C LEU A 122 59.14 9.76 22.53
#